data_AF-A0A1S1BT87-F1
#
_entry.id   AF-A0A1S1BT87-F1
#
_cell.length_a   1.000
_cell.length_b   1.000
_cell.length_c   1.000
_cell.angle_alpha   90.00
_cell.angle_beta   90.00
_cell.angle_gamma   90.00
#
_symmetry.space_group_name_H-M   'P 1'
#
loop_
_entity.id
_entity.type
_entity.pdbx_description
1 polymer ?
#
loop_
_entity_poly.entity_id
_entity_poly.type
_entity_poly.pdbx_seq_one_letter_code
_entity_poly.pdbx_strand_id
1 'polypeptide(L)'
;MFYLSENNDQSFGWGHFILGILFIILALFAFRDPLASLMTLAFVFAIGILFRGIYQLMVRHRLKESFGIKPTHLLIFGIINILLGLYLVFKPGLSASILPFIFAFWIFISAIFGFMSLSAIKQVSRPLFWLTLILNIIALIVAVFLIFNPLSALVSLTFLVAFYFLLSGIQHIIYAF
;
A
#
# COMPACT_ATOMS: atom_id res chain seq x y z
N MET A 1 -10.53 48.86 -16.78
CA MET A 1 -9.24 48.41 -17.32
C MET A 1 -8.24 48.39 -16.18
N PHE A 2 -8.05 47.24 -15.54
CA PHE A 2 -6.84 46.87 -14.78
C PHE A 2 -6.90 45.36 -14.60
N TYR A 3 -6.30 44.66 -15.57
CA TYR A 3 -5.95 43.27 -15.43
C TYR A 3 -4.92 43.17 -14.30
N LEU A 4 -5.26 42.49 -13.21
CA LEU A 4 -4.22 41.96 -12.34
C LEU A 4 -3.60 40.80 -13.11
N SER A 5 -2.37 41.04 -13.57
CA SER A 5 -1.44 40.01 -14.01
C SER A 5 -1.30 39.00 -12.87
N GLU A 6 -1.89 37.83 -13.05
CA GLU A 6 -1.47 36.64 -12.35
C GLU A 6 -0.26 36.12 -13.14
N ASN A 7 0.92 36.63 -12.78
CA ASN A 7 2.20 36.06 -13.22
C ASN A 7 2.26 34.62 -12.68
N ASN A 8 1.73 33.68 -13.46
CA ASN A 8 1.98 32.27 -13.30
C ASN A 8 3.39 31.99 -13.82
N ASP A 9 4.41 32.41 -13.07
CA ASP A 9 5.76 31.93 -13.27
C ASP A 9 5.72 30.43 -12.99
N GLN A 10 5.59 29.62 -14.04
CA GLN A 10 5.77 28.17 -13.96
C GLN A 10 7.25 27.88 -13.68
N SER A 11 7.66 28.17 -12.45
CA SER A 11 8.99 27.89 -11.95
C SER A 11 9.18 26.38 -11.93
N PHE A 12 10.29 25.91 -12.48
CA PHE A 12 10.64 24.49 -12.45
C PHE A 12 10.54 23.92 -11.03
N GLY A 13 9.72 22.88 -10.87
CA GLY A 13 9.41 22.24 -9.60
C GLY A 13 10.55 21.33 -9.14
N TRP A 14 11.66 21.90 -8.68
CA TRP A 14 12.85 21.16 -8.22
C TRP A 14 12.53 20.00 -7.25
N GLY A 15 11.57 20.20 -6.35
CA GLY A 15 11.13 19.16 -5.42
C GLY A 15 10.55 17.93 -6.13
N HIS A 16 9.68 18.14 -7.11
CA HIS A 16 9.10 17.07 -7.92
C HIS A 16 10.17 16.37 -8.77
N PHE A 17 11.12 17.12 -9.33
CA PHE A 17 12.19 16.53 -10.12
C PHE A 17 13.09 15.59 -9.31
N ILE A 18 13.54 16.04 -8.14
CA ILE A 18 14.40 15.24 -7.24
C ILE A 18 13.65 14.00 -6.77
N LEU A 19 12.37 14.15 -6.39
CA LEU A 19 11.55 13.02 -5.96
C LEU A 19 11.32 12.02 -7.11
N GLY A 20 11.14 12.53 -8.33
CA GLY A 20 11.00 11.73 -9.54
C GLY A 20 12.24 10.86 -9.81
N ILE A 21 13.42 11.46 -9.78
CA ILE A 21 14.70 10.73 -9.91
C ILE A 21 14.85 9.68 -8.80
N LEU A 22 14.54 10.04 -7.55
CA LEU A 22 14.62 9.14 -6.42
C LEU A 22 13.72 7.90 -6.64
N PHE A 23 12.47 8.11 -7.04
CA PHE A 23 11.53 7.01 -7.32
C PHE A 23 12.00 6.11 -8.47
N ILE A 24 12.59 6.67 -9.52
CA ILE A 24 13.18 5.86 -10.61
C ILE A 24 14.34 5.00 -10.08
N ILE A 25 15.24 5.56 -9.27
CA ILE A 25 16.35 4.80 -8.67
C ILE A 25 15.81 3.66 -7.80
N LEU A 26 14.80 3.94 -6.97
CA LEU A 26 14.15 2.92 -6.13
C LEU A 26 13.50 1.81 -6.98
N ALA A 27 12.86 2.15 -8.10
CA ALA A 27 12.30 1.18 -9.03
C ALA A 27 13.39 0.28 -9.65
N LEU A 28 14.50 0.87 -10.10
CA LEU A 28 15.63 0.12 -10.68
C LEU A 28 16.27 -0.82 -9.65
N PHE A 29 16.43 -0.37 -8.40
CA PHE A 29 16.88 -1.22 -7.31
C PHE A 29 15.91 -2.39 -7.07
N ALA A 30 14.61 -2.09 -7.08
CA ALA A 30 13.55 -3.08 -6.90
C ALA A 30 13.51 -4.17 -7.97
N PHE A 31 13.77 -3.82 -9.23
CA PHE A 31 13.87 -4.80 -10.31
C PHE A 31 15.15 -5.64 -10.26
N ARG A 32 16.25 -5.07 -9.76
CA ARG A 32 17.56 -5.74 -9.75
C ARG A 32 17.67 -6.82 -8.67
N ASP A 33 17.21 -6.52 -7.47
CA ASP A 33 17.23 -7.46 -6.34
C ASP A 33 15.85 -7.51 -5.66
N PRO A 34 14.95 -8.38 -6.17
CA PRO A 34 13.61 -8.51 -5.62
C PRO A 34 13.59 -8.98 -4.16
N LEU A 35 14.59 -9.75 -3.73
CA LEU A 35 14.68 -10.26 -2.37
C LEU A 35 15.04 -9.15 -1.39
N ALA A 36 16.11 -8.39 -1.67
CA ALA A 36 16.51 -7.26 -0.83
C ALA A 36 15.41 -6.18 -0.78
N SER A 37 14.71 -5.99 -1.89
CA SER A 37 13.62 -5.03 -2.00
C SER A 37 12.41 -5.46 -1.20
N LEU A 38 12.05 -6.75 -1.22
CA LEU A 38 11.02 -7.28 -0.33
C LEU A 38 11.42 -7.11 1.15
N MET A 39 12.67 -7.39 1.53
CA MET A 39 13.11 -7.20 2.92
C MET A 39 12.96 -5.74 3.35
N THR A 40 13.28 -4.80 2.46
CA THR A 40 13.10 -3.37 2.69
C THR A 40 11.62 -3.02 2.85
N LEU A 41 10.76 -3.53 1.97
CA LEU A 41 9.30 -3.34 2.08
C LEU A 41 8.73 -3.93 3.37
N ALA A 42 9.21 -5.11 3.77
CA ALA A 42 8.80 -5.77 5.00
C ALA A 42 9.25 -5.00 6.24
N PHE A 43 10.41 -4.37 6.20
CA PHE A 43 10.88 -3.47 7.25
C PHE A 43 10.02 -2.21 7.35
N VAL A 44 9.73 -1.56 6.22
CA VAL A 44 8.81 -0.41 6.17
C VAL A 44 7.42 -0.78 6.66
N PHE A 45 6.91 -1.96 6.29
CA PHE A 45 5.62 -2.46 6.75
C PHE A 45 5.61 -2.72 8.26
N ALA A 46 6.68 -3.29 8.82
CA ALA A 46 6.82 -3.50 10.26
C ALA A 46 6.83 -2.16 11.04
N ILE A 47 7.53 -1.16 10.51
CA ILE A 47 7.48 0.22 11.03
C ILE A 47 6.04 0.77 10.96
N GLY A 48 5.33 0.54 9.85
CA GLY A 48 3.92 0.93 9.71
C GLY A 48 3.02 0.29 10.77
N ILE A 49 3.23 -0.99 11.08
CA ILE A 49 2.50 -1.68 12.16
C ILE A 49 2.80 -1.04 13.52
N LEU A 50 4.05 -0.69 13.81
CA LEU A 50 4.43 0.04 15.03
C LEU A 50 3.69 1.38 15.14
N PHE A 51 3.75 2.20 14.10
CA PHE A 51 3.06 3.48 14.07
C PHE A 51 1.56 3.32 14.24
N ARG A 52 0.95 2.31 13.61
CA ARG A 52 -0.48 2.01 13.77
C ARG A 52 -0.82 1.66 15.22
N GLY A 53 0.03 0.88 15.89
CA GLY A 53 -0.16 0.54 17.31
C GLY A 53 -0.09 1.76 18.22
N ILE A 54 0.91 2.63 18.00
CA ILE A 54 1.05 3.91 18.73
C ILE A 54 -0.19 4.79 18.49
N TYR A 55 -0.60 4.95 17.23
CA TYR A 55 -1.78 5.72 16.86
C TYR A 55 -3.05 5.21 17.54
N GLN A 56 -3.26 3.90 17.60
CA GLN A 56 -4.42 3.30 18.29
C GLN A 56 -4.44 3.64 19.79
N LEU A 57 -3.27 3.61 20.45
CA LEU A 57 -3.17 4.02 21.85
C LEU A 57 -3.43 5.52 22.01
N MET A 58 -2.92 6.37 21.12
CA MET A 58 -3.18 7.81 21.14
C MET A 58 -4.67 8.13 20.95
N VAL A 59 -5.33 7.51 19.97
CA VAL A 59 -6.76 7.69 19.71
C VAL A 59 -7.60 7.22 20.91
N ARG A 60 -7.23 6.11 21.55
CA ARG A 60 -7.90 5.67 22.78
C ARG A 60 -7.80 6.72 23.89
N HIS A 61 -6.64 7.31 24.09
CA HIS A 61 -6.46 8.37 25.09
C HIS A 61 -7.36 9.57 24.79
N ARG A 62 -7.38 10.03 23.52
CA ARG A 62 -8.25 11.13 23.10
C ARG A 62 -9.73 10.83 23.28
N LEU A 63 -10.19 9.63 22.91
CA LEU A 63 -11.60 9.22 23.09
C LEU A 63 -12.02 9.17 24.56
N LYS A 64 -11.11 8.74 25.44
CA LYS A 64 -11.34 8.72 26.89
C LYS A 64 -11.45 10.14 27.46
N GLU A 65 -10.57 11.05 27.03
CA GLU A 65 -10.55 12.43 27.52
C GLU A 65 -11.72 13.26 27.00
N SER A 66 -12.02 13.17 25.70
CA SER A 66 -13.04 14.02 25.06
C SER A 66 -14.46 13.50 25.25
N PHE A 67 -14.65 12.18 25.33
CA PHE A 67 -15.99 11.57 25.32
C PHE A 67 -16.23 10.58 26.47
N GLY A 68 -15.24 10.33 27.34
CA GLY A 68 -15.33 9.32 28.41
C GLY A 68 -15.34 7.87 27.90
N ILE A 69 -15.25 7.64 26.59
CA ILE A 69 -15.33 6.32 25.96
C ILE A 69 -13.99 5.61 26.12
N LYS A 70 -14.01 4.37 26.64
CA LYS A 70 -12.81 3.54 26.81
C LYS A 70 -12.86 2.35 25.85
N PRO A 71 -12.55 2.53 24.56
CA PRO A 71 -12.59 1.44 23.60
C PRO A 71 -11.49 0.42 23.91
N THR A 72 -11.88 -0.72 24.50
CA THR A 72 -10.95 -1.80 24.89
C THR A 72 -10.24 -2.40 23.68
N HIS A 73 -10.90 -2.47 22.53
CA HIS A 73 -10.31 -2.98 21.29
C HIS A 73 -9.08 -2.16 20.85
N LEU A 74 -9.11 -0.82 20.97
CA LEU A 74 -7.96 0.03 20.62
C LEU A 74 -6.75 -0.21 21.53
N LEU A 75 -6.99 -0.56 22.81
CA LEU A 75 -5.92 -0.93 23.73
C LEU A 75 -5.29 -2.26 23.28
N ILE A 76 -6.12 -3.30 23.13
CA ILE A 76 -5.67 -4.64 22.82
C ILE A 76 -4.92 -4.65 21.48
N PHE A 77 -5.52 -4.12 20.41
CA PHE A 77 -4.87 -4.05 19.11
C PHE A 77 -3.65 -3.11 19.13
N GLY A 78 -3.70 -2.02 19.89
CA GLY A 78 -2.57 -1.10 20.02
C GLY A 78 -1.33 -1.81 20.58
N ILE A 79 -1.49 -2.53 21.68
CA ILE A 79 -0.40 -3.31 22.30
C ILE A 79 0.07 -4.43 21.37
N ILE A 80 -0.86 -5.22 20.79
CA ILE A 80 -0.51 -6.30 19.87
C ILE A 80 0.30 -5.78 18.68
N ASN A 81 -0.15 -4.68 18.06
CA ASN A 81 0.56 -4.08 16.93
C ASN A 81 1.94 -3.57 17.33
N ILE A 82 2.10 -2.93 18.50
CA ILE A 82 3.44 -2.49 18.95
C ILE A 82 4.37 -3.69 19.15
N LEU A 83 3.91 -4.75 19.83
CA LEU A 83 4.73 -5.93 20.07
C LEU A 83 5.08 -6.65 18.77
N LEU A 84 4.09 -6.83 17.89
CA LEU A 84 4.27 -7.48 16.59
C LEU A 84 5.22 -6.67 15.71
N GLY A 85 5.00 -5.37 15.58
CA GLY A 85 5.85 -4.50 14.78
C GLY A 85 7.30 -4.50 15.28
N LEU A 86 7.51 -4.47 16.60
CA LEU A 86 8.85 -4.52 17.19
C LEU A 86 9.53 -5.85 16.90
N TYR A 87 8.79 -6.95 17.05
CA TYR A 87 9.28 -8.29 16.74
C TYR A 87 9.69 -8.42 15.26
N LEU A 88 8.87 -7.90 14.34
CA LEU A 88 9.15 -7.95 12.90
C LEU A 88 10.33 -7.07 12.50
N VAL A 89 10.50 -5.90 13.12
CA VAL A 89 11.66 -5.01 12.91
C VAL A 89 12.97 -5.71 13.28
N PHE A 90 13.01 -6.43 14.41
CA PHE A 90 14.20 -7.15 14.84
C PHE A 90 14.43 -8.49 14.11
N LYS A 91 13.42 -8.99 13.40
CA LYS A 91 13.48 -10.24 12.62
C LYS A 91 13.10 -9.99 11.15
N PRO A 92 13.94 -9.26 10.38
CA PRO A 92 13.61 -8.88 9.00
C PRO A 92 13.38 -10.07 8.08
N GLY A 93 14.06 -11.21 8.30
CA GLY A 93 13.81 -12.45 7.55
C GLY A 93 12.38 -12.98 7.76
N LEU A 94 11.88 -13.00 8.99
CA LEU A 94 10.49 -13.39 9.27
C LEU A 94 9.50 -12.38 8.67
N SER A 95 9.78 -11.09 8.78
CA SER A 95 8.95 -10.04 8.19
C SER A 95 8.81 -10.24 6.67
N ALA A 96 9.92 -10.50 5.99
CA ALA A 96 9.93 -10.79 4.56
C ALA A 96 9.16 -12.07 4.22
N SER A 97 9.24 -13.13 5.03
CA SER A 97 8.46 -14.36 4.77
C SER A 97 6.95 -14.17 4.94
N ILE A 98 6.51 -13.27 5.83
CA ILE A 98 5.08 -13.07 6.13
C ILE A 98 4.41 -12.16 5.09
N LEU A 99 5.12 -11.16 4.56
CA LEU A 99 4.54 -10.14 3.69
C LEU A 99 3.88 -10.70 2.41
N PRO A 100 4.47 -11.69 1.69
CA PRO A 100 3.82 -12.32 0.54
C PRO A 100 2.47 -12.97 0.88
N PHE A 101 2.33 -13.57 2.07
CA PHE A 101 1.05 -14.13 2.51
C PHE A 101 0.02 -13.03 2.78
N ILE A 102 0.43 -11.93 3.43
CA ILE A 102 -0.45 -10.77 3.65
C ILE A 102 -0.95 -10.23 2.30
N PHE A 103 -0.05 -10.10 1.33
CA PHE A 103 -0.40 -9.64 -0.01
C PHE A 103 -1.35 -10.60 -0.74
N ALA A 104 -1.06 -11.90 -0.76
CA ALA A 104 -1.92 -12.89 -1.40
C ALA A 104 -3.31 -12.94 -0.75
N PHE A 105 -3.36 -12.87 0.58
CA PHE A 105 -4.61 -12.84 1.34
C PHE A 105 -5.39 -11.54 1.11
N TRP A 106 -4.69 -10.41 0.96
CA TRP A 106 -5.31 -9.15 0.57
C TRP A 106 -6.00 -9.26 -0.79
N ILE A 107 -5.33 -9.82 -1.81
CA ILE A 107 -5.93 -10.03 -3.14
C ILE A 107 -7.14 -10.96 -3.03
N PHE A 108 -7.04 -12.03 -2.23
CA PHE A 108 -8.13 -12.97 -2.01
C PHE A 108 -9.38 -12.28 -1.44
N ILE A 109 -9.21 -11.52 -0.34
CA ILE A 109 -10.31 -10.75 0.28
C ILE A 109 -10.86 -9.70 -0.69
N SER A 110 -9.99 -9.01 -1.41
CA SER A 110 -10.40 -7.99 -2.39
C SER A 110 -11.27 -8.59 -3.48
N ALA A 111 -10.92 -9.78 -3.98
CA ALA A 111 -11.73 -10.51 -4.95
C ALA A 111 -13.11 -10.87 -4.38
N ILE A 112 -13.17 -11.36 -3.13
CA ILE A 112 -14.44 -11.68 -2.44
C ILE A 112 -15.35 -10.44 -2.34
N PHE A 113 -14.81 -9.30 -1.87
CA PHE A 113 -15.59 -8.06 -1.82
C PHE A 113 -15.99 -7.55 -3.21
N GLY A 114 -15.13 -7.74 -4.20
CA GLY A 114 -15.44 -7.47 -5.60
C GLY A 114 -16.64 -8.27 -6.08
N PHE A 115 -16.73 -9.57 -5.77
CA PHE A 115 -17.91 -10.38 -6.07
C PHE A 115 -19.17 -9.87 -5.36
N MET A 116 -19.08 -9.48 -4.09
CA MET A 116 -20.20 -8.91 -3.34
C MET A 116 -20.73 -7.60 -3.96
N SER A 117 -19.85 -6.82 -4.61
CA SER A 117 -20.21 -5.54 -5.24
C SER A 117 -20.83 -5.66 -6.64
N LEU A 118 -20.78 -6.85 -7.28
CA LEU A 118 -21.23 -7.05 -8.67
C LEU A 118 -22.68 -6.66 -8.91
N SER A 119 -23.56 -6.91 -7.95
CA SER A 119 -24.99 -6.60 -8.04
C SER A 119 -25.24 -5.09 -8.12
N ALA A 120 -24.46 -4.28 -7.40
CA ALA A 120 -24.50 -2.82 -7.46
C ALA A 120 -23.92 -2.32 -8.80
N ILE A 121 -22.77 -2.86 -9.22
CA ILE A 121 -22.11 -2.44 -10.47
C ILE A 121 -22.98 -2.73 -11.70
N LYS A 122 -23.71 -3.85 -11.70
CA LYS A 122 -24.63 -4.22 -12.79
C LYS A 122 -25.72 -3.17 -13.04
N GLN A 123 -26.15 -2.47 -11.99
CA GLN A 123 -27.17 -1.41 -12.09
C GLN A 123 -26.59 -0.12 -12.67
N VAL A 124 -25.30 0.13 -12.47
CA VAL A 124 -24.61 1.33 -12.98
C VAL A 124 -24.22 1.16 -14.44
N SER A 125 -23.52 0.08 -14.79
CA SER A 125 -23.10 -0.15 -16.17
C SER A 125 -22.81 -1.62 -16.49
N ARG A 126 -23.34 -2.07 -17.63
CA ARG A 126 -23.10 -3.42 -18.17
C ARG A 126 -21.64 -3.70 -18.54
N PRO A 127 -20.88 -2.80 -19.20
CA PRO A 127 -19.47 -3.09 -19.50
C PRO A 127 -18.61 -3.22 -18.24
N LEU A 128 -18.83 -2.35 -17.24
CA LEU A 128 -18.08 -2.40 -15.98
C LEU A 128 -18.40 -3.65 -15.17
N PHE A 129 -19.65 -4.15 -15.25
CA PHE A 129 -20.02 -5.43 -14.65
C PHE A 129 -19.18 -6.58 -15.20
N TRP A 130 -19.11 -6.73 -16.53
CA TRP A 130 -18.33 -7.81 -17.14
C TRP A 130 -16.84 -7.67 -16.86
N LEU A 131 -16.29 -6.45 -16.93
CA LEU A 131 -14.90 -6.18 -16.57
C LEU A 131 -14.61 -6.58 -15.13
N THR A 132 -15.43 -6.12 -14.18
CA THR A 132 -15.25 -6.40 -12.76
C THR A 132 -15.40 -7.90 -12.46
N LEU A 133 -16.33 -8.58 -13.12
CA LEU A 133 -16.51 -10.03 -12.99
C LEU A 133 -15.24 -10.78 -13.42
N ILE A 134 -14.72 -10.47 -14.60
CA ILE A 134 -13.52 -11.11 -15.14
C ILE A 134 -12.30 -10.80 -14.25
N LEU A 135 -12.11 -9.55 -13.85
CA LEU A 135 -11.01 -9.15 -12.97
C LEU A 135 -11.05 -9.87 -11.62
N ASN A 136 -12.23 -10.03 -11.02
CA ASN A 136 -12.36 -10.74 -9.74
C ASN A 136 -12.10 -12.25 -9.88
N ILE A 137 -12.51 -12.87 -11.00
CA ILE A 137 -12.18 -14.27 -11.28
C ILE A 137 -10.67 -14.45 -11.42
N ILE A 138 -10.01 -13.57 -12.20
CA ILE A 138 -8.54 -13.60 -12.36
C ILE A 138 -7.86 -13.36 -11.01
N ALA A 139 -8.29 -12.35 -10.26
CA ALA A 139 -7.73 -12.03 -8.95
C ALA A 139 -7.87 -13.18 -7.96
N LEU A 140 -8.99 -13.90 -7.96
CA LEU A 140 -9.20 -15.07 -7.10
C LEU A 140 -8.25 -16.22 -7.48
N ILE A 141 -8.11 -16.52 -8.77
CA ILE A 141 -7.19 -17.55 -9.26
C ILE A 141 -5.75 -17.20 -8.88
N VAL A 142 -5.34 -15.95 -9.14
CA VAL A 142 -4.01 -15.44 -8.78
C VAL A 142 -3.80 -15.54 -7.28
N ALA A 143 -4.74 -15.08 -6.46
CA ALA A 143 -4.60 -15.13 -5.01
C ALA A 143 -4.42 -16.55 -4.47
N VAL A 144 -5.22 -17.50 -4.95
CA VAL A 144 -5.09 -18.92 -4.58
C VAL A 144 -3.72 -19.44 -5.00
N PHE A 145 -3.29 -19.17 -6.24
CA PHE A 145 -1.96 -19.56 -6.72
C PHE A 145 -0.83 -18.99 -5.85
N LEU A 146 -0.93 -17.71 -5.46
CA LEU A 146 0.05 -17.00 -4.64
C LEU A 146 0.12 -17.52 -3.20
N ILE A 147 -1.01 -17.93 -2.61
CA ILE A 147 -1.05 -18.53 -1.26
C ILE A 147 -0.27 -19.85 -1.24
N PHE A 148 -0.40 -20.67 -2.28
CA PHE A 148 0.32 -21.94 -2.39
C PHE A 148 1.76 -21.79 -2.90
N ASN A 149 2.08 -20.68 -3.56
CA ASN A 149 3.41 -20.37 -4.09
C ASN A 149 3.90 -19.01 -3.56
N PRO A 150 4.35 -18.94 -2.29
CA PRO A 150 4.75 -17.67 -1.66
C PRO A 150 5.95 -17.02 -2.36
N LEU A 151 6.81 -17.79 -3.03
CA LEU A 151 7.89 -17.25 -3.86
C LEU A 151 7.35 -16.43 -5.05
N SER A 152 6.30 -16.91 -5.71
CA SER A 152 5.62 -16.14 -6.77
C SER A 152 5.00 -14.88 -6.19
N ALA A 153 4.44 -14.95 -4.98
CA ALA A 153 3.81 -13.81 -4.33
C ALA A 153 4.84 -12.71 -3.98
N LEU A 154 6.02 -13.11 -3.53
CA LEU A 154 7.17 -12.22 -3.32
C LEU A 154 7.54 -11.48 -4.60
N VAL A 155 7.72 -12.22 -5.69
CA VAL A 155 8.10 -11.65 -6.99
C VAL A 155 7.01 -10.72 -7.49
N SER A 156 5.76 -11.17 -7.55
CA SER A 156 4.64 -10.35 -8.00
C SER A 156 4.48 -9.06 -7.19
N LEU A 157 4.55 -9.13 -5.86
CA LEU A 157 4.48 -7.96 -4.99
C LEU A 157 5.62 -6.98 -5.29
N THR A 158 6.85 -7.47 -5.38
CA THR A 158 8.03 -6.62 -5.56
C THR A 158 8.00 -5.95 -6.93
N PHE A 159 7.64 -6.67 -7.99
CA PHE A 159 7.48 -6.11 -9.33
C PHE A 159 6.36 -5.08 -9.38
N LEU A 160 5.23 -5.32 -8.70
CA LEU A 160 4.13 -4.35 -8.62
C LEU A 160 4.60 -3.05 -7.97
N VAL A 161 5.30 -3.14 -6.83
CA VAL A 161 5.83 -1.97 -6.13
C VAL A 161 6.90 -1.25 -6.97
N ALA A 162 7.79 -2.00 -7.61
CA ALA A 162 8.80 -1.44 -8.51
C ALA A 162 8.16 -0.66 -9.67
N PHE A 163 7.13 -1.23 -10.29
CA PHE A 163 6.38 -0.58 -11.36
C PHE A 163 5.64 0.66 -10.87
N TYR A 164 5.05 0.60 -9.67
CA TYR A 164 4.43 1.76 -9.04
C TYR A 164 5.44 2.90 -8.81
N PHE A 165 6.63 2.60 -8.31
CA PHE A 165 7.70 3.59 -8.16
C PHE A 165 8.16 4.14 -9.50
N LEU A 166 8.26 3.31 -10.54
CA LEU A 166 8.61 3.76 -11.88
C LEU A 166 7.60 4.77 -12.42
N LEU A 167 6.30 4.41 -12.38
CA LEU A 167 5.22 5.29 -12.83
C LEU A 167 5.16 6.58 -12.01
N SER A 168 5.28 6.46 -10.68
CA SER A 168 5.31 7.61 -9.77
C SER A 168 6.49 8.52 -10.07
N GLY A 169 7.66 7.96 -10.36
CA GLY A 169 8.85 8.71 -10.74
C GLY A 169 8.65 9.50 -12.03
N ILE A 170 8.10 8.86 -13.06
CA ILE A 170 7.75 9.52 -14.32
C ILE A 170 6.74 10.65 -14.09
N GLN A 171 5.68 10.40 -13.31
CA GLN A 171 4.66 11.40 -13.00
C GLN A 171 5.24 12.62 -12.27
N HIS A 172 6.14 12.41 -11.32
CA HIS A 172 6.81 13.51 -10.61
C HIS A 172 7.75 14.30 -11.53
N ILE A 173 8.45 13.65 -12.46
CA ILE A 173 9.24 14.37 -13.47
C ILE A 173 8.31 15.23 -14.33
N ILE A 174 7.17 14.70 -14.77
CA ILE A 174 6.19 15.48 -15.56
C ILE A 174 5.70 16.69 -14.78
N TYR A 175 5.40 16.56 -13.47
CA TYR A 175 4.95 17.68 -12.63
C TYR A 175 6.04 18.70 -12.28
N ALA A 176 7.31 18.41 -12.56
CA ALA A 176 8.38 19.36 -12.35
C ALA A 176 8.48 20.41 -13.47
N PHE A 177 7.91 20.14 -14.63
CA PHE A 177 7.84 21.03 -15.79
C PHE A 177 6.44 21.63 -15.94
#